data_AF-A0A9E0ZW52-F1
#
_entry.id   AF-A0A9E0ZW52-F1
#
_cell.length_a   1.000
_cell.length_b   1.000
_cell.length_c   1.000
_cell.angle_alpha   90.00
_cell.angle_beta   90.00
_cell.angle_gamma   90.00
#
_symmetry.space_group_name_H-M   'P 1'
#
loop_
_entity.id
_entity.type
_entity.pdbx_description
1 polymer ?
#
loop_
_entity_poly.entity_id
_entity_poly.type
_entity_poly.pdbx_seq_one_letter_code
_entity_poly.pdbx_strand_id
1 'polypeptide(L)'
;MSENIVNPIFADAHRIFLVENAINIQFGLSDKDGEDKEPEVIGNVFVTPELALQLAGSILMACTEYQDKYKHDLGLKLDIKTDSGEK
;
A
#
# COMPACT_ATOMS: atom_id res chain seq x y z
N MET A 1 -11.19 -21.22 12.33
CA MET A 1 -10.78 -20.20 11.36
C MET A 1 -10.41 -18.98 12.17
N SER A 2 -9.14 -18.84 12.53
CA SER A 2 -8.66 -17.69 13.30
C SER A 2 -8.53 -16.51 12.34
N GLU A 3 -9.47 -15.57 12.47
CA GLU A 3 -9.43 -14.30 11.76
C GLU A 3 -8.16 -13.54 12.18
N ASN A 4 -7.16 -13.53 11.30
CA ASN A 4 -5.99 -12.66 11.42
C ASN A 4 -6.44 -11.20 11.19
N ILE A 5 -7.06 -10.61 12.20
CA ILE A 5 -7.25 -9.16 12.29
C ILE A 5 -5.95 -8.62 12.89
N VAL A 6 -4.97 -8.34 12.03
CA VAL A 6 -3.75 -7.66 12.44
C VAL A 6 -3.81 -6.25 11.87
N ASN A 7 -3.65 -5.26 12.74
CA ASN A 7 -3.63 -3.85 12.36
C ASN A 7 -2.21 -3.48 11.87
N PRO A 8 -2.01 -3.17 10.57
CA PRO A 8 -0.71 -2.84 10.02
C PRO A 8 -0.05 -1.60 10.65
N ILE A 9 -0.83 -0.78 11.38
CA ILE A 9 -0.35 0.41 12.08
C ILE A 9 0.74 0.08 13.13
N PHE A 10 0.73 -1.14 13.68
CA PHE A 10 1.71 -1.52 14.69
C PHE A 10 3.01 -2.08 14.10
N ALA A 11 3.08 -2.32 12.78
CA ALA A 11 4.28 -2.83 12.13
C ALA A 11 5.36 -1.75 11.98
N ASP A 12 6.62 -2.11 12.19
CA ASP A 12 7.77 -1.25 11.91
C ASP A 12 8.64 -1.77 10.75
N ALA A 13 8.33 -2.96 10.23
CA ALA A 13 8.94 -3.55 9.04
C ALA A 13 7.86 -4.03 8.05
N HIS A 14 8.21 -4.01 6.77
CA HIS A 14 7.38 -4.60 5.71
C HIS A 14 8.24 -5.25 4.62
N ARG A 15 7.67 -6.27 3.95
CA ARG A 15 8.28 -6.96 2.82
C ARG A 15 7.26 -7.24 1.74
N ILE A 16 7.72 -7.22 0.49
CA ILE A 16 6.86 -7.42 -0.67
C ILE A 16 7.39 -8.62 -1.44
N PHE A 17 6.52 -9.61 -1.65
CA PHE A 17 6.81 -10.81 -2.43
C PHE A 17 5.85 -10.90 -3.61
N LEU A 18 6.38 -11.27 -4.77
CA LEU A 18 5.57 -11.73 -5.88
C LEU A 18 5.30 -13.21 -5.67
N VAL A 19 4.02 -13.57 -5.57
CA VAL A 19 3.56 -14.96 -5.45
C VAL A 19 2.65 -15.28 -6.62
N GLU A 20 2.33 -16.56 -6.81
CA GLU A 20 1.44 -16.97 -7.89
C GLU A 20 0.09 -16.25 -7.77
N ASN A 21 -0.24 -15.43 -8.77
CA ASN A 21 -1.47 -14.64 -8.87
C ASN A 21 -1.73 -13.60 -7.77
N ALA A 22 -0.71 -13.15 -7.02
CA ALA A 22 -0.87 -12.04 -6.09
C ALA A 22 0.47 -11.35 -5.75
N ILE A 23 0.37 -10.15 -5.19
CA ILE A 23 1.44 -9.52 -4.41
C ILE A 23 1.15 -9.82 -2.94
N ASN A 24 2.08 -10.48 -2.24
CA ASN A 24 1.99 -10.66 -0.79
C ASN A 24 2.80 -9.57 -0.09
N ILE A 25 2.12 -8.77 0.72
CA ILE A 25 2.74 -7.75 1.57
C ILE A 25 2.72 -8.28 3.00
N GLN A 26 3.91 -8.54 3.54
CA GLN A 26 4.09 -8.94 4.92
C GLN A 26 4.40 -7.73 5.77
N PHE A 27 3.73 -7.62 6.91
CA PHE A 27 3.95 -6.62 7.94
C PHE A 27 4.54 -7.31 9.16
N GLY A 28 5.60 -6.72 9.72
CA GLY A 28 6.32 -7.33 10.81
C GLY A 28 6.83 -6.35 11.85
N LEU A 29 7.36 -6.92 12.93
CA LEU A 29 8.09 -6.24 13.99
C LEU A 29 9.57 -6.62 13.89
N SER A 30 10.42 -5.61 13.79
CA SER A 30 11.87 -5.75 13.80
C SER A 30 12.33 -6.08 15.21
N ASP A 31 13.24 -7.04 15.35
CA ASP A 31 13.91 -7.26 16.63
C ASP A 31 14.80 -6.04 16.92
N LYS A 32 14.48 -5.31 17.98
CA LYS A 32 15.20 -4.07 18.36
C LYS A 32 16.50 -4.36 19.10
N ASP A 33 16.75 -5.63 19.45
CA ASP A 33 17.94 -6.05 20.19
C ASP A 33 19.17 -6.27 19.29
N GLY A 34 19.08 -5.94 17.99
CA GLY A 34 20.25 -5.77 17.12
C GLY A 34 20.92 -7.07 16.66
N GLU A 35 20.31 -8.23 16.91
CA GLU A 35 20.66 -9.46 16.21
C GLU A 35 19.99 -9.44 14.82
N ASP A 36 20.71 -9.85 13.77
CA ASP A 36 20.21 -10.02 12.39
C ASP A 36 19.12 -11.11 12.31
N LYS A 37 18.03 -10.95 13.05
CA LYS A 37 16.87 -11.83 13.05
C LYS A 37 15.88 -11.38 12.00
N GLU A 38 15.30 -12.37 11.36
CA GLU A 38 14.15 -12.18 10.49
C GLU A 38 13.01 -11.50 11.28
N PRO A 39 12.40 -10.41 10.78
CA PRO A 39 11.28 -9.74 11.45
C PRO A 39 10.14 -10.71 11.72
N GLU A 40 9.53 -10.59 12.90
CA GLU A 40 8.34 -11.37 13.23
C GLU A 40 7.19 -10.90 12.35
N VAL A 41 6.67 -11.80 11.51
CA VAL A 41 5.52 -11.47 10.64
C VAL A 41 4.25 -11.46 11.48
N ILE A 42 3.73 -10.27 11.71
CA ILE A 42 2.48 -10.08 12.43
C ILE A 42 1.28 -10.05 11.48
N GLY A 43 1.44 -9.66 10.21
CA GLY A 43 0.33 -9.51 9.27
C GLY A 43 0.71 -9.84 7.83
N ASN A 44 -0.28 -10.27 7.03
CA ASN A 44 -0.12 -10.52 5.60
C ASN A 44 -1.32 -9.92 4.85
N VAL A 45 -1.04 -9.24 3.74
CA VAL A 45 -2.04 -8.73 2.80
C VAL A 45 -1.74 -9.31 1.43
N PHE A 46 -2.69 -10.05 0.87
CA PHE A 46 -2.61 -10.56 -0.48
C PHE A 46 -3.38 -9.64 -1.42
N VAL A 47 -2.64 -8.97 -2.30
CA VAL A 47 -3.20 -8.11 -3.34
C VAL A 47 -3.27 -8.92 -4.64
N THR A 48 -4.44 -9.48 -4.92
CA THR A 48 -4.71 -10.15 -6.21
C THR A 48 -4.84 -9.11 -7.32
N PRO A 49 -4.71 -9.48 -8.61
CA PRO A 49 -4.94 -8.58 -9.73
C PRO A 49 -6.30 -7.87 -9.68
N GLU A 50 -7.37 -8.56 -9.27
CA GLU A 50 -8.70 -7.98 -9.15
C GLU A 50 -8.75 -6.93 -8.04
N LEU A 51 -8.14 -7.20 -6.89
CA LEU A 51 -8.07 -6.25 -5.80
C LEU A 51 -7.19 -5.04 -6.18
N ALA A 52 -6.05 -5.28 -6.85
CA ALA A 52 -5.19 -4.22 -7.36
C ALA A 52 -5.96 -3.28 -8.31
N LEU A 53 -6.77 -3.84 -9.22
CA LEU A 53 -7.59 -3.07 -10.14
C LEU A 53 -8.64 -2.22 -9.41
N GLN A 54 -9.29 -2.79 -8.39
CA GLN A 54 -10.27 -2.06 -7.57
C GLN A 54 -9.62 -0.93 -6.76
N LEU A 55 -8.39 -1.12 -6.28
CA LEU A 55 -7.66 -0.13 -5.47
C LEU A 55 -6.95 0.93 -6.31
N ALA A 56 -6.68 0.67 -7.60
CA ALA A 56 -5.86 1.53 -8.45
C ALA A 56 -6.34 3.00 -8.46
N GLY A 57 -7.65 3.22 -8.54
CA GLY A 57 -8.23 4.57 -8.50
C GLY A 57 -7.99 5.28 -7.16
N SER A 58 -8.21 4.59 -6.04
CA SER A 58 -8.00 5.14 -4.70
C SER A 58 -6.53 5.42 -4.42
N ILE A 59 -5.63 4.54 -4.86
CA ILE A 59 -4.17 4.72 -4.73
C ILE A 59 -3.74 5.96 -5.53
N LEU A 60 -4.20 6.07 -6.79
CA LEU A 60 -3.89 7.20 -7.64
C LEU A 60 -4.34 8.54 -7.02
N MET A 61 -5.56 8.59 -6.51
CA MET A 61 -6.10 9.75 -5.78
C MET A 61 -5.24 10.09 -4.55
N ALA A 62 -4.93 9.11 -3.70
CA ALA A 62 -4.12 9.31 -2.51
C ALA A 62 -2.70 9.82 -2.84
N CYS A 63 -2.09 9.31 -3.90
CA CYS A 63 -0.79 9.79 -4.36
C CYS A 63 -0.86 11.24 -4.87
N THR A 64 -1.92 11.63 -5.58
CA THR A 64 -2.09 13.02 -6.00
C THR A 64 -2.32 13.97 -4.82
N GLU A 65 -3.14 13.59 -3.84
CA GLU A 65 -3.32 14.37 -2.62
C GLU A 65 -2.02 14.51 -1.83
N TYR A 66 -1.20 13.46 -1.77
CA TYR A 66 0.13 13.51 -1.14
C TYR A 66 1.06 14.48 -1.87
N GLN A 67 1.15 14.38 -3.20
CA GLN A 67 1.97 15.27 -4.02
C GLN A 67 1.57 16.74 -3.80
N ASP A 68 0.28 17.05 -3.80
CA ASP A 68 -0.23 18.40 -3.59
C ASP A 68 0.04 18.91 -2.16
N LYS A 69 -0.22 18.08 -1.16
CA LYS A 69 -0.07 18.43 0.26
C LYS A 69 1.39 18.66 0.66
N TYR A 70 2.30 17.82 0.17
CA TYR A 70 3.71 17.86 0.54
C TYR A 70 4.61 18.51 -0.50
N LYS A 71 4.04 18.99 -1.62
CA LYS A 71 4.77 19.58 -2.76
C LYS A 71 5.90 18.69 -3.28
N HIS A 72 5.68 17.38 -3.22
CA HIS A 72 6.65 16.38 -3.64
C HIS A 72 6.17 15.77 -4.95
N ASP A 73 6.88 16.04 -6.05
CA ASP A 73 6.53 15.53 -7.37
C ASP A 73 6.77 14.01 -7.43
N LEU A 74 5.67 13.26 -7.45
CA LEU A 74 5.66 11.80 -7.65
C LEU A 74 5.57 11.43 -9.14
N GLY A 75 5.61 12.42 -10.05
CA GLY A 75 5.49 12.22 -11.49
C GLY A 75 4.05 11.94 -11.96
N LEU A 76 3.06 12.13 -11.09
CA LEU A 76 1.65 11.90 -11.40
C LEU A 76 1.01 13.19 -11.88
N LYS A 77 0.75 13.28 -13.18
CA LYS A 77 -0.02 14.38 -13.79
C LYS A 77 -1.40 13.86 -14.18
N LEU A 78 -2.39 14.09 -13.33
CA LEU A 78 -3.78 13.88 -13.69
C LEU A 78 -4.26 15.08 -14.49
N ASP A 79 -4.57 14.85 -15.76
CA ASP A 79 -5.29 15.83 -16.57
C ASP A 79 -6.77 15.72 -16.20
N ILE A 80 -7.16 16.42 -15.12
CA ILE A 80 -8.56 16.45 -14.69
C ILE A 80 -9.32 17.25 -15.73
N LYS A 81 -9.91 16.56 -16.71
CA LYS A 81 -10.94 17.15 -17.56
C LYS A 81 -12.14 17.44 -16.66
N THR A 82 -12.18 18.64 -16.09
CA THR A 82 -13.44 19.22 -15.66
C THR A 82 -14.29 19.34 -16.91
N ASP A 83 -15.34 18.54 -17.00
CA ASP A 83 -16.43 18.79 -17.94
C ASP A 83 -17.02 20.14 -17.52
N SER A 84 -16.43 21.22 -18.05
CA SER A 84 -17.01 22.53 -18.02
C SER A 84 -18.23 22.42 -18.91
N GLY A 85 -19.36 22.05 -18.31
CA GLY A 85 -20.65 21.97 -18.95
C GLY A 85 -21.03 23.33 -19.52
N GLU A 86 -20.53 23.63 -20.71
CA GLU A 86 -21.10 24.62 -21.60
C GLU A 86 -22.29 23.94 -22.27
N LYS A 87 -23.48 24.26 -21.73
CA LYS A 87 -24.76 24.11 -22.43
C LYS A 87 -24.90 25.20 -23.49
#